data_AF-A0A7S2DNK9-F1
#
_entry.id   AF-A0A7S2DNK9-F1
#
_cell.length_a   1.000
_cell.length_b   1.000
_cell.length_c   1.000
_cell.angle_alpha   90.00
_cell.angle_beta   90.00
_cell.angle_gamma   90.00
#
_symmetry.space_group_name_H-M   'P 1'
#
loop_
_entity.id
_entity.type
_entity.pdbx_description
1 polymer ?
#
loop_
_entity_poly.entity_id
_entity_poly.type
_entity_poly.pdbx_seq_one_letter_code
_entity_poly.pdbx_strand_id
1 'polypeptide(L)'
;KITGRGDHIKACVHGEGMTKDERGKLIESGFVETELVDGTGPGQNLTVRLEFDVRNKEMWSMNGQVSTKAKVKDKMKDLNIQVDNPLQFLPQDKVGEFSNMSPVQLLEHTEKAIGPEVYEQHQQLITLDKEVMTVNRRLETEEKSLENLEQVNRALEKDVERFRRLQ
;
A
#
# COMPACT_ATOMS: atom_id res chain seq x y z
N LYS A 1 -2.80 -16.41 29.74
CA LYS A 1 -1.36 -16.74 29.73
C LYS A 1 -0.77 -15.97 28.57
N ILE A 2 0.12 -15.01 28.86
CA ILE A 2 0.88 -14.27 27.84
C ILE A 2 1.61 -15.33 27.01
N THR A 3 1.20 -15.51 25.75
CA THR A 3 1.92 -16.32 24.79
C THR A 3 3.30 -15.67 24.68
N GLY A 4 4.34 -16.35 25.18
CA GLY A 4 5.69 -15.86 25.04
C GLY A 4 5.95 -15.63 23.57
N ARG A 5 6.09 -14.36 23.15
CA ARG A 5 6.59 -14.02 21.81
C ARG A 5 8.00 -14.60 21.72
N GLY A 6 8.10 -15.79 21.13
CA GLY A 6 9.35 -16.52 20.98
C GLY A 6 9.97 -16.20 19.64
N ASP A 7 10.50 -14.99 19.47
CA ASP A 7 11.39 -14.75 18.34
C ASP A 7 12.70 -15.52 18.62
N HIS A 8 12.99 -16.51 17.77
CA HIS A 8 14.14 -17.38 17.92
C HIS A 8 15.16 -17.08 16.82
N ILE A 9 16.28 -16.47 17.22
CA ILE A 9 17.42 -16.19 16.34
C ILE A 9 18.57 -17.06 16.80
N LYS A 10 19.05 -17.96 15.94
CA LYS A 10 20.08 -18.94 16.33
C LYS A 10 21.52 -18.55 15.96
N ALA A 11 21.74 -17.68 14.97
CA ALA A 11 23.08 -17.18 14.65
C ALA A 11 23.06 -16.03 13.65
N CYS A 12 24.00 -15.08 13.79
CA CYS A 12 24.40 -14.15 12.73
C CYS A 12 25.61 -14.72 11.99
N VAL A 13 25.49 -14.89 10.67
CA VAL A 13 26.61 -15.25 9.80
C VAL A 13 27.20 -13.95 9.25
N HIS A 14 28.31 -13.47 9.81
CA HIS A 14 29.00 -12.26 9.33
C HIS A 14 30.39 -12.63 8.80
N GLY A 15 30.66 -12.25 7.54
CA GLY A 15 31.98 -12.35 6.89
C GLY A 15 32.46 -13.77 6.61
N GLU A 16 32.51 -14.15 5.32
CA GLU A 16 33.25 -15.30 4.73
C GLU A 16 33.50 -16.54 5.63
N GLY A 17 32.55 -16.93 6.48
CA GLY A 17 32.67 -18.08 7.37
C GLY A 17 33.67 -17.93 8.54
N MET A 18 34.01 -16.73 9.03
CA MET A 18 35.02 -16.59 10.10
C MET A 18 34.49 -16.82 11.53
N THR A 19 33.18 -16.96 11.73
CA THR A 19 32.59 -17.13 13.07
C THR A 19 32.57 -18.60 13.51
N LYS A 20 33.11 -18.90 14.70
CA LYS A 20 33.11 -20.23 15.31
C LYS A 20 32.12 -20.30 16.48
N ASP A 21 31.46 -21.45 16.66
CA ASP A 21 30.62 -21.72 17.83
C ASP A 21 31.45 -21.95 19.11
N GLU A 22 30.78 -22.13 20.25
CA GLU A 22 31.40 -22.42 21.56
C GLU A 22 32.30 -23.67 21.56
N ARG A 23 32.19 -24.52 20.54
CA ARG A 23 32.97 -25.74 20.34
C ARG A 23 34.08 -25.58 19.30
N GLY A 24 34.29 -24.36 18.78
CA GLY A 24 35.30 -24.05 17.78
C GLY A 24 34.94 -24.47 16.35
N LYS A 25 33.70 -24.91 16.09
CA LYS A 25 33.23 -25.30 14.76
C LYS A 25 32.77 -24.07 13.99
N LEU A 26 33.12 -24.00 12.70
CA LEU A 26 32.69 -22.93 11.81
C LEU A 26 31.15 -22.91 11.67
N ILE A 27 30.56 -21.73 11.79
CA ILE A 27 29.14 -21.51 11.58
C ILE A 27 28.91 -21.29 10.08
N GLU A 28 28.35 -22.31 9.43
CA GLU A 28 28.12 -22.31 7.98
C GLU A 28 26.68 -21.92 7.60
N SER A 29 25.75 -21.95 8.56
CA SER A 29 24.35 -21.60 8.37
C SER A 29 23.71 -21.07 9.64
N GLY A 30 22.64 -20.30 9.47
CA GLY A 30 21.83 -19.72 10.53
C GLY A 30 20.35 -19.79 10.18
N PHE A 31 19.51 -19.46 11.15
CA PHE A 31 18.08 -19.28 10.90
C PHE A 31 17.49 -18.19 11.78
N VAL A 32 16.38 -17.64 11.27
CA VAL A 32 15.45 -16.77 11.98
C VAL A 32 14.08 -17.42 11.93
N GLU A 33 13.43 -17.56 13.07
CA GLU A 33 12.08 -18.09 13.19
C GLU A 33 11.25 -17.12 14.04
N THR A 34 10.04 -16.82 13.55
CA THR A 34 9.07 -15.98 14.25
C THR A 34 7.72 -16.67 14.26
N GLU A 35 6.95 -16.39 15.31
CA GLU A 35 5.62 -16.95 15.53
C GLU A 35 4.59 -15.80 15.53
N LEU A 36 3.63 -15.87 14.62
CA LEU A 36 2.62 -14.85 14.38
C LEU A 36 1.24 -15.38 14.77
N VAL A 37 0.50 -14.58 15.53
CA VAL A 37 -0.91 -14.87 15.82
C VAL A 37 -1.73 -14.46 14.60
N ASP A 38 -2.42 -15.41 13.96
CA ASP A 38 -3.17 -15.18 12.72
C ASP A 38 -4.70 -15.05 12.92
N GLY A 39 -5.16 -15.07 14.18
CA GLY A 39 -6.57 -14.90 14.53
C GLY A 39 -7.44 -16.13 14.28
N THR A 40 -6.89 -17.27 13.85
CA THR A 40 -7.66 -18.49 13.53
C THR A 40 -8.12 -19.29 14.75
N GLY A 41 -7.68 -18.91 15.96
CA GLY A 41 -8.14 -19.47 17.23
C GLY A 41 -7.01 -19.60 18.26
N PRO A 42 -7.33 -19.87 19.54
CA PRO A 42 -6.32 -20.06 20.57
C PRO A 42 -5.45 -21.30 20.27
N GLY A 43 -4.15 -21.08 20.06
CA GLY A 43 -3.16 -22.14 19.91
C GLY A 43 -2.78 -22.53 18.48
N GLN A 44 -3.33 -21.85 17.46
CA GLN A 44 -2.86 -21.96 16.08
C GLN A 44 -2.14 -20.66 15.72
N ASN A 45 -0.82 -20.66 15.89
CA ASN A 45 0.02 -19.57 15.44
C ASN A 45 0.72 -19.98 14.15
N LEU A 46 0.92 -19.01 13.26
CA LEU A 46 1.72 -19.17 12.06
C LEU A 46 3.21 -19.06 12.42
N THR A 47 3.97 -20.13 12.27
CA THR A 47 5.42 -20.09 12.40
C THR A 47 6.04 -19.85 11.03
N VAL A 48 6.88 -18.83 10.89
CA VAL A 48 7.64 -18.54 9.68
C VAL A 48 9.12 -18.63 9.99
N ARG A 49 9.83 -19.45 9.22
CA ARG A 49 11.26 -19.68 9.38
C ARG A 49 12.01 -19.45 8.09
N LEU A 50 13.10 -18.68 8.19
CA LEU A 50 14.10 -18.45 7.16
C LEU A 50 15.41 -19.09 7.60
N GLU A 51 15.88 -20.06 6.84
CA GLU A 51 17.24 -20.61 6.97
C GLU A 51 18.12 -20.03 5.88
N PHE A 52 19.36 -19.69 6.22
CA PHE A 52 20.33 -19.15 5.27
C PHE A 52 21.74 -19.67 5.55
N ASP A 53 22.56 -19.76 4.51
CA ASP A 53 23.94 -20.22 4.59
C ASP A 53 24.96 -19.14 4.17
N VAL A 54 26.24 -19.42 4.39
CA VAL A 54 27.37 -18.57 3.95
C VAL A 54 27.44 -18.35 2.43
N ARG A 55 26.68 -19.13 1.64
CA ARG A 55 26.59 -19.01 0.17
C ARG A 55 25.37 -18.21 -0.28
N ASN A 56 24.70 -17.52 0.65
CA ASN A 56 23.46 -16.77 0.42
C ASN A 56 22.30 -17.64 -0.10
N LYS A 57 22.30 -18.95 0.18
CA LYS A 57 21.15 -19.80 -0.13
C LYS A 57 20.08 -19.60 0.93
N GLU A 58 18.90 -19.16 0.53
CA GLU A 58 17.72 -19.03 1.40
C GLU A 58 16.80 -20.26 1.30
N MET A 59 16.28 -20.73 2.43
CA MET A 59 15.18 -21.69 2.49
C MET A 59 14.08 -21.15 3.40
N TRP A 60 12.88 -21.04 2.84
CA TRP A 60 11.70 -20.53 3.52
C TRP A 60 10.79 -21.68 3.94
N SER A 61 10.24 -21.61 5.15
CA SER A 61 9.22 -22.55 5.61
C SER A 61 8.13 -21.87 6.42
N MET A 62 6.90 -22.38 6.30
CA MET A 62 5.74 -21.96 7.08
C MET A 62 5.14 -23.20 7.76
N ASN A 63 4.95 -23.15 9.08
CA ASN A 63 4.47 -24.27 9.90
C ASN A 63 5.25 -25.58 9.64
N GLY A 64 6.58 -25.47 9.50
CA GLY A 64 7.48 -26.60 9.22
C GLY A 64 7.43 -27.12 7.77
N GLN A 65 6.58 -26.58 6.90
CA GLN A 65 6.52 -26.96 5.49
C GLN A 65 7.34 -26.00 4.62
N VAL A 66 8.13 -26.55 3.69
CA VAL A 66 8.90 -25.75 2.74
C VAL A 66 7.96 -24.89 1.89
N SER A 67 8.31 -23.62 1.78
CA SER A 67 7.54 -22.62 1.06
C SER A 67 8.45 -21.74 0.22
N THR A 68 7.85 -20.84 -0.56
CA THR A 68 8.58 -19.84 -1.34
C THR A 68 8.48 -18.48 -0.65
N LYS A 69 9.48 -17.63 -0.89
CA LYS A 69 9.47 -16.23 -0.44
C LYS A 69 8.20 -15.48 -0.86
N ALA A 70 7.70 -15.76 -2.07
CA ALA A 70 6.46 -15.17 -2.58
C ALA A 70 5.24 -15.57 -1.72
N LYS A 71 5.06 -16.86 -1.44
CA LYS A 71 3.96 -17.35 -0.59
C LYS A 71 4.04 -16.79 0.83
N VAL A 72 5.23 -16.67 1.38
CA VAL A 72 5.43 -16.03 2.69
C VAL A 72 5.01 -14.56 2.64
N LYS A 73 5.44 -13.80 1.61
CA LYS A 73 5.02 -12.40 1.43
C LYS A 73 3.51 -12.25 1.30
N ASP A 74 2.85 -13.13 0.55
CA ASP A 74 1.39 -13.09 0.38
C ASP A 74 0.70 -13.36 1.72
N LYS A 75 1.17 -14.36 2.48
CA LYS A 75 0.64 -14.63 3.83
C LYS A 75 0.85 -13.47 4.81
N MET A 76 1.96 -12.74 4.70
CA MET A 76 2.19 -11.52 5.50
C MET A 76 1.20 -10.41 5.14
N LYS A 77 0.89 -10.24 3.85
CA LYS A 77 -0.13 -9.28 3.40
C LYS A 77 -1.52 -9.61 3.96
N ASP A 78 -1.90 -10.88 3.99
CA ASP A 78 -3.17 -11.32 4.59
C ASP A 78 -3.27 -10.94 6.07
N LEU A 79 -2.14 -10.88 6.78
CA LEU A 79 -2.04 -10.45 8.17
C LEU A 79 -1.88 -8.94 8.33
N ASN A 80 -2.03 -8.17 7.25
CA ASN A 80 -1.75 -6.73 7.18
C ASN A 80 -0.33 -6.35 7.65
N ILE A 81 0.65 -7.22 7.36
CA ILE A 81 2.07 -6.98 7.61
C ILE A 81 2.72 -6.55 6.29
N GLN A 82 2.94 -5.25 6.15
CA GLN A 82 3.50 -4.61 4.97
C GLN A 82 5.00 -4.34 5.17
N VAL A 83 5.80 -5.34 4.82
CA VAL A 83 7.27 -5.28 4.93
C VAL A 83 7.86 -4.15 4.07
N ASP A 84 7.16 -3.74 3.01
CA ASP A 84 7.59 -2.71 2.07
C ASP A 84 7.10 -1.29 2.47
N ASN A 85 6.26 -1.14 3.51
CA ASN A 85 5.74 0.16 3.96
C ASN A 85 6.68 0.79 5.01
N PRO A 86 7.33 1.95 4.70
CA PRO A 86 8.27 2.59 5.62
C PRO A 86 7.68 2.97 6.98
N LEU A 87 6.36 3.16 7.07
CA LEU A 87 5.70 3.49 8.35
C LEU A 87 5.55 2.28 9.28
N GLN A 88 5.43 1.08 8.73
CA GLN A 88 5.35 -0.15 9.51
C GLN A 88 6.74 -0.73 9.81
N PHE A 89 7.72 -0.42 8.95
CA PHE A 89 9.11 -0.79 9.15
C PHE A 89 10.03 0.38 8.77
N LEU A 90 10.65 0.99 9.79
CA LEU A 90 11.64 2.04 9.63
C LEU A 90 13.05 1.44 9.71
N PRO A 91 13.64 0.94 8.61
CA PRO A 91 15.05 0.53 8.64
C PRO A 91 15.92 1.77 8.84
N GLN A 92 17.05 1.60 9.52
CA GLN A 92 17.99 2.67 9.87
C GLN A 92 18.37 3.55 8.67
N ASP A 93 18.53 2.95 7.48
CA ASP A 93 18.90 3.65 6.25
C ASP A 93 17.74 4.45 5.62
N LYS A 94 16.48 4.10 5.91
CA LYS A 94 15.29 4.78 5.35
C LYS A 94 14.64 5.78 6.30
N VAL A 95 15.24 6.04 7.46
CA VAL A 95 14.81 7.13 8.37
C VAL A 95 14.86 8.50 7.65
N GLY A 96 15.80 8.67 6.72
CA GLY A 96 15.88 9.84 5.85
C GLY A 96 14.76 9.91 4.81
N GLU A 97 14.31 8.78 4.25
CA GLU A 97 13.21 8.76 3.28
C GLU A 97 11.92 9.27 3.92
N PHE A 98 11.61 8.85 5.15
CA PHE A 98 10.46 9.37 5.91
C PHE A 98 10.50 10.89 6.09
N SER A 99 11.68 11.45 6.37
CA SER A 99 11.85 12.89 6.61
C SER A 99 11.72 13.73 5.33
N ASN A 100 11.94 13.11 4.17
CA ASN A 100 11.84 13.75 2.85
C ASN A 100 10.47 13.54 2.17
N MET A 101 9.57 12.75 2.77
CA MET A 101 8.23 12.54 2.21
C MET A 101 7.37 13.79 2.31
N SER A 102 6.64 14.09 1.24
CA SER A 102 5.61 15.13 1.29
C SER A 102 4.44 14.71 2.18
N PRO A 103 3.65 15.67 2.71
CA PRO A 103 2.46 15.36 3.50
C PRO A 103 1.47 14.43 2.78
N VAL A 104 1.35 14.54 1.45
CA VAL A 104 0.49 13.68 0.64
C VAL A 104 1.00 12.24 0.62
N GLN A 105 2.31 12.05 0.42
CA GLN A 105 2.91 10.71 0.45
C GLN A 105 2.81 10.08 1.84
N LEU A 106 3.01 10.87 2.90
CA LEU A 106 2.83 10.40 4.28
C LEU A 106 1.40 9.91 4.51
N LEU A 107 0.40 10.64 4.03
CA LEU A 107 -0.99 10.23 4.11
C LEU A 107 -1.22 8.91 3.38
N GLU A 108 -0.77 8.77 2.13
CA GLU A 108 -0.92 7.52 1.36
C GLU A 108 -0.27 6.32 2.05
N HIS A 109 0.94 6.48 2.58
CA HIS A 109 1.62 5.42 3.33
C HIS A 109 0.87 5.07 4.62
N THR A 110 0.30 6.06 5.28
CA THR A 110 -0.47 5.90 6.53
C THR A 110 -1.76 5.14 6.26
N GLU A 111 -2.51 5.54 5.23
CA GLU A 111 -3.74 4.87 4.82
C GLU A 111 -3.47 3.42 4.46
N LYS A 112 -2.43 3.16 3.67
CA LYS A 112 -1.98 1.80 3.36
C LYS A 112 -1.67 1.03 4.64
N ALA A 113 -0.91 1.59 5.58
CA ALA A 113 -0.54 0.92 6.84
C ALA A 113 -1.74 0.56 7.71
N ILE A 114 -2.76 1.43 7.77
CA ILE A 114 -4.00 1.17 8.52
C ILE A 114 -4.75 0.01 7.88
N GLY A 115 -4.89 0.03 6.56
CA GLY A 115 -5.45 -1.07 5.79
C GLY A 115 -5.76 -0.70 4.34
N PRO A 116 -5.79 -1.67 3.42
CA PRO A 116 -5.98 -1.43 1.99
C PRO A 116 -7.31 -0.73 1.67
N GLU A 117 -8.37 -1.00 2.43
CA GLU A 117 -9.71 -0.44 2.19
C GLU A 117 -9.74 1.10 2.30
N VAL A 118 -9.05 1.67 3.29
CA VAL A 118 -9.02 3.12 3.50
C VAL A 118 -8.35 3.83 2.32
N TYR A 119 -7.24 3.26 1.84
CA TYR A 119 -6.55 3.79 0.67
C TYR A 119 -7.41 3.69 -0.58
N GLU A 120 -8.12 2.58 -0.80
CA GLU A 120 -9.03 2.42 -1.93
C GLU A 120 -10.18 3.42 -1.90
N GLN A 121 -10.80 3.65 -0.74
CA GLN A 121 -11.84 4.67 -0.56
C GLN A 121 -11.31 6.07 -0.89
N HIS A 122 -10.12 6.41 -0.42
CA HIS A 122 -9.50 7.70 -0.74
C HIS A 122 -9.25 7.85 -2.26
N GLN A 123 -8.76 6.80 -2.94
CA GLN A 123 -8.59 6.83 -4.40
C GLN A 123 -9.92 6.96 -5.17
N GLN A 124 -10.98 6.34 -4.66
CA GLN A 124 -12.32 6.51 -5.22
C GLN A 124 -12.82 7.95 -5.07
N LEU A 125 -12.62 8.57 -3.91
CA LEU A 125 -12.99 9.97 -3.67
C LEU A 125 -12.25 10.91 -4.62
N ILE A 126 -10.96 10.70 -4.85
CA ILE A 126 -10.18 11.49 -5.82
C ILE A 126 -10.75 11.35 -7.23
N THR A 127 -11.17 10.15 -7.62
CA THR A 127 -11.79 9.91 -8.92
C THR A 127 -13.13 10.62 -9.05
N LEU A 128 -14.00 10.50 -8.05
CA LEU A 128 -15.30 11.16 -8.01
C LEU A 128 -15.16 12.69 -8.06
N ASP A 129 -14.19 13.25 -7.34
CA ASP A 129 -13.92 14.70 -7.38
C ASP A 129 -13.56 15.18 -8.80
N LYS A 130 -12.72 14.43 -9.53
CA LYS A 130 -12.39 14.73 -10.93
C LYS A 130 -13.59 14.65 -11.85
N GLU A 131 -14.49 13.69 -11.63
CA GLU A 131 -15.74 13.58 -12.38
C GLU A 131 -16.65 14.78 -12.13
N VAL A 132 -16.83 15.16 -10.86
CA VAL A 132 -17.59 16.35 -10.45
C VAL A 132 -17.02 17.61 -11.09
N MET A 133 -15.71 17.81 -11.04
CA MET A 133 -15.06 18.96 -11.70
C MET A 133 -15.31 18.98 -13.21
N THR A 134 -15.29 17.81 -13.86
CA THR A 134 -15.53 17.69 -15.30
C THR A 134 -16.97 18.04 -15.65
N VAL A 135 -17.93 17.53 -14.88
CA VAL A 135 -19.37 17.83 -15.05
C VAL A 135 -19.64 19.32 -14.82
N ASN A 136 -19.08 19.92 -13.77
CA ASN A 136 -19.25 21.34 -13.48
C ASN A 136 -18.73 22.23 -14.61
N ARG A 137 -17.57 21.91 -15.20
CA ARG A 137 -17.05 22.65 -16.36
C ARG A 137 -17.95 22.54 -17.59
N ARG A 138 -18.54 21.37 -17.81
CA ARG A 138 -19.52 21.16 -18.90
C ARG A 138 -20.78 21.98 -18.64
N LEU A 139 -21.31 21.93 -17.43
CA LEU A 139 -22.47 22.71 -17.03
C LEU A 139 -22.26 24.20 -17.29
N GLU A 140 -21.13 24.77 -16.84
CA GLU A 140 -20.80 26.18 -17.06
C GLU A 140 -20.73 26.54 -18.57
N THR A 141 -20.27 25.61 -19.40
CA THR A 141 -20.18 25.81 -20.86
C THR A 141 -21.57 25.77 -21.53
N GLU A 142 -22.42 24.83 -21.10
CA GLU A 142 -23.80 24.71 -21.58
C GLU A 142 -24.65 25.91 -21.14
N GLU A 143 -24.49 26.38 -19.89
CA GLU A 143 -25.17 27.58 -19.38
C GLU A 143 -24.83 28.82 -20.21
N LYS A 144 -23.54 29.03 -20.52
CA LYS A 144 -23.11 30.12 -21.42
C LYS A 144 -23.68 29.98 -22.82
N SER A 145 -23.77 28.75 -23.35
CA SER A 145 -24.35 28.51 -24.68
C SER A 145 -25.85 28.78 -24.69
N LEU A 146 -26.57 28.39 -23.64
CA LEU A 146 -27.99 28.65 -23.47
C LEU A 146 -28.27 30.16 -23.43
N GLU A 147 -27.52 30.92 -22.62
CA GLU A 147 -27.65 32.37 -22.52
C GLU A 147 -27.48 33.06 -23.89
N ASN A 148 -26.46 32.64 -24.66
CA ASN A 148 -26.22 33.14 -26.01
C ASN A 148 -27.38 32.81 -26.96
N LEU A 149 -27.87 31.58 -26.96
CA LEU A 149 -28.99 31.15 -27.81
C LEU A 149 -30.28 31.89 -27.47
N GLU A 150 -30.56 32.11 -26.19
CA GLU A 150 -31.71 32.91 -25.77
C GLU A 150 -31.58 34.36 -26.22
N GLN A 151 -30.38 34.95 -26.16
CA GLN A 151 -30.15 36.31 -26.65
C GLN A 151 -30.39 36.42 -28.15
N VAL A 152 -29.91 35.44 -28.93
CA VAL A 152 -30.14 35.36 -30.37
C VAL A 152 -31.62 35.18 -30.68
N ASN A 153 -32.32 34.29 -29.95
CA ASN A 153 -33.75 34.05 -30.15
C ASN A 153 -34.57 35.32 -29.87
N ARG A 154 -34.31 36.02 -28.76
CA ARG A 154 -34.95 37.32 -28.45
C ARG A 154 -34.72 38.38 -29.52
N ALA A 155 -33.57 38.37 -30.20
CA ALA A 155 -33.31 39.28 -31.31
C ALA A 155 -34.12 38.91 -32.55
N LEU A 156 -34.13 37.62 -32.92
CA LEU A 156 -34.91 37.11 -34.05
C LEU A 156 -36.41 37.31 -33.88
N GLU A 157 -36.96 37.12 -32.68
CA GLU A 157 -38.38 37.38 -32.39
C GLU A 157 -38.78 38.82 -32.72
N LYS A 158 -37.92 39.80 -32.38
CA LYS A 158 -38.15 41.21 -32.72
C LYS A 158 -38.12 41.46 -34.22
N ASP A 159 -37.23 40.79 -34.94
CA ASP A 159 -37.13 40.92 -36.41
C ASP A 159 -38.35 40.29 -37.10
N VAL A 160 -38.82 39.14 -36.62
CA VAL A 160 -40.05 38.49 -37.10
C VAL A 160 -41.27 39.38 -36.85
N GLU A 161 -41.39 40.00 -35.67
CA GLU A 161 -42.46 40.95 -35.40
C GLU A 161 -42.42 42.16 -36.33
N ARG A 162 -41.24 42.71 -36.61
CA ARG A 162 -41.09 43.82 -37.57
C ARG A 162 -41.57 43.41 -38.96
N PHE A 163 -41.19 42.23 -39.44
CA PHE A 163 -41.61 41.73 -40.74
C PHE A 163 -43.13 41.55 -40.83
N ARG A 164 -43.75 40.97 -39.79
CA ARG A 164 -45.20 40.79 -39.71
C ARG A 164 -45.99 42.11 -39.72
N ARG A 165 -45.42 43.21 -39.24
CA ARG A 165 -46.05 44.55 -39.29
C ARG A 165 -45.95 45.23 -40.66
N LEU A 166 -45.05 44.75 -41.52
CA LEU A 166 -44.81 45.30 -42.86
C LEU A 166 -45.56 44.56 -43.97
N GLN A 167 -46.15 43.40 -43.66
CA GLN A 167 -47.12 42.69 -44.51
C GLN A 167 -48.55 43.08 -44.17
#